data_AF-A0A7C4VJ07-F1
#
_entry.id   AF-A0A7C4VJ07-F1
#
_cell.length_a   1.000
_cell.length_b   1.000
_cell.length_c   1.000
_cell.angle_alpha   90.00
_cell.angle_beta   90.00
_cell.angle_gamma   90.00
#
_symmetry.space_group_name_H-M   'P 1'
#
loop_
_entity.id
_entity.type
_entity.pdbx_description
1 polymer ?
#
loop_
_entity_poly.entity_id
_entity_poly.type
_entity_poly.pdbx_seq_one_letter_code
_entity_poly.pdbx_strand_id
1 'polypeptide(L)'
;MTKESVTNILVELGKRLGFRVGTEIQASDSAWVDVVWFDDRFDFGPKKEDRWSKVKTWRQPVLPVAGFEIEASAGAKPLKGSIANLNDLGALMSVLVISEENLAKMRNKGTKWSNAKDESIWTELLKRAVKWIYEARPIVRVVVMTEPEVIKWARNKGVRLKI
;
A
#
# COMPACT_ATOMS: atom_id res chain seq x y z
N MET A 1 6.73 -3.62 12.60
CA MET A 1 6.11 -2.33 13.02
C MET A 1 4.58 -2.47 12.90
N THR A 2 3.75 -1.45 13.15
CA THR A 2 2.28 -1.55 12.87
C THR A 2 1.95 -1.07 11.47
N LYS A 3 0.79 -1.49 10.91
CA LYS A 3 0.23 -0.90 9.67
C LYS A 3 0.25 0.64 9.70
N GLU A 4 -0.18 1.23 10.81
CA GLU A 4 -0.18 2.69 11.01
C GLU A 4 1.21 3.32 10.90
N SER A 5 2.24 2.64 11.40
CA SER A 5 3.63 3.11 11.28
C SER A 5 4.07 3.17 9.81
N VAL A 6 3.73 2.14 9.02
CA VAL A 6 4.01 2.11 7.58
C VAL A 6 3.24 3.19 6.84
N THR A 7 1.96 3.40 7.18
CA THR A 7 1.14 4.49 6.66
C THR A 7 1.81 5.84 6.87
N ASN A 8 2.27 6.12 8.09
CA ASN A 8 2.94 7.38 8.42
C ASN A 8 4.23 7.59 7.61
N ILE A 9 5.03 6.53 7.43
CA ILE A 9 6.24 6.57 6.60
C ILE A 9 5.90 6.93 5.16
N LEU A 10 4.89 6.29 4.56
CA LEU A 10 4.45 6.58 3.20
C LEU A 10 3.87 7.99 3.06
N VAL A 11 3.21 8.51 4.09
CA VAL A 11 2.72 9.89 4.13
C VAL A 11 3.87 10.89 4.15
N GLU A 12 4.84 10.71 5.04
CA GLU A 12 6.01 11.60 5.11
C GLU A 12 6.85 11.54 3.84
N LEU A 13 7.05 10.34 3.31
CA LEU A 13 7.79 10.11 2.08
C LEU A 13 7.11 10.79 0.88
N GLY A 14 5.81 10.61 0.70
CA GLY A 14 5.05 11.23 -0.40
C GLY A 14 5.12 12.76 -0.34
N LYS A 15 4.87 13.34 0.84
CA LYS A 15 4.99 14.79 1.08
C LYS A 15 6.38 15.31 0.73
N ARG A 16 7.42 14.60 1.15
CA ARG A 16 8.81 14.99 0.88
C ARG A 16 9.17 14.92 -0.60
N LEU A 17 8.57 14.00 -1.35
CA LEU A 17 8.73 13.90 -2.79
C LEU A 17 7.86 14.91 -3.56
N GLY A 18 7.13 15.79 -2.86
CA GLY A 18 6.32 16.85 -3.46
C GLY A 18 4.89 16.42 -3.81
N PHE A 19 4.46 15.22 -3.42
CA PHE A 19 3.09 14.78 -3.68
C PHE A 19 2.12 15.29 -2.63
N ARG A 20 0.88 15.52 -3.06
CA ARG A 20 -0.27 15.58 -2.16
C ARG A 20 -0.57 14.16 -1.69
N VAL A 21 -0.68 13.95 -0.38
CA VAL A 21 -0.96 12.61 0.16
C VAL A 21 -2.31 12.60 0.85
N GLY A 22 -3.13 11.63 0.46
CA GLY A 22 -4.37 11.28 1.13
C GLY A 22 -4.31 9.87 1.70
N THR A 23 -5.09 9.62 2.75
CA THR A 23 -5.22 8.31 3.39
C THR A 23 -6.67 7.87 3.39
N GLU A 24 -6.91 6.56 3.35
CA GLU A 24 -8.25 5.96 3.31
C GLU A 24 -9.10 6.53 2.15
N ILE A 25 -8.51 6.59 0.96
CA ILE A 25 -9.12 7.20 -0.22
C ILE A 25 -10.16 6.27 -0.83
N GLN A 26 -11.36 6.80 -1.04
CA GLN A 26 -12.40 6.07 -1.72
C GLN A 26 -12.12 6.05 -3.24
N ALA A 27 -11.90 4.86 -3.78
CA ALA A 27 -11.64 4.60 -5.20
C ALA A 27 -12.90 4.18 -5.98
N SER A 28 -13.85 3.54 -5.29
CA SER A 28 -15.20 3.24 -5.80
C SER A 28 -16.19 3.17 -4.62
N ASP A 29 -17.47 2.91 -4.87
CA ASP A 29 -18.45 2.78 -3.77
C ASP A 29 -18.13 1.62 -2.80
N SER A 30 -17.24 0.70 -3.19
CA SER A 30 -16.83 -0.47 -2.41
C SER A 30 -15.32 -0.59 -2.16
N ALA A 31 -14.51 0.37 -2.64
CA ALA A 31 -13.05 0.28 -2.58
C ALA A 31 -12.43 1.48 -1.86
N TRP A 32 -11.59 1.19 -0.86
CA TRP A 32 -10.78 2.16 -0.13
C TRP A 32 -9.31 1.77 -0.22
N VAL A 33 -8.45 2.75 -0.47
CA VAL A 33 -6.99 2.56 -0.57
C VAL A 33 -6.31 3.29 0.58
N ASP A 34 -5.43 2.59 1.30
CA ASP A 34 -4.81 3.07 2.53
C ASP A 34 -4.08 4.40 2.37
N VAL A 35 -3.24 4.54 1.34
CA VAL A 35 -2.49 5.77 1.05
C VAL A 35 -2.50 6.03 -0.46
N VAL A 36 -2.72 7.27 -0.87
CA VAL A 36 -2.62 7.69 -2.27
C VAL A 36 -1.82 8.97 -2.38
N TRP A 37 -0.87 8.98 -3.30
CA TRP A 37 -0.09 10.14 -3.71
C TRP A 37 -0.70 10.72 -4.97
N PHE A 38 -1.01 12.00 -4.95
CA PHE A 38 -1.60 12.76 -6.04
C PHE A 38 -0.62 13.79 -6.58
N ASP A 39 -0.72 14.04 -7.88
CA ASP A 39 -0.11 15.21 -8.51
C ASP A 39 -0.91 16.45 -8.15
N ASP A 40 -0.26 17.46 -7.60
CA ASP A 40 -0.90 18.67 -7.09
C ASP A 40 -1.22 19.71 -8.17
N ARG A 41 -0.80 19.46 -9.41
CA ARG A 41 -1.13 20.31 -10.57
C ARG A 41 -2.56 20.11 -11.08
N PHE A 42 -3.23 19.05 -10.65
CA PHE A 42 -4.63 18.76 -10.97
C PHE A 42 -5.56 19.18 -9.83
N ASP A 43 -6.77 19.64 -10.18
CA ASP A 43 -7.64 20.40 -9.28
C ASP A 43 -8.34 19.51 -8.23
N PHE A 44 -7.68 19.49 -7.06
CA PHE A 44 -8.09 19.19 -5.69
C PHE A 44 -9.21 18.19 -5.38
N GLY A 45 -8.82 17.23 -4.53
CA GLY A 45 -9.70 16.49 -3.63
C GLY A 45 -10.32 17.40 -2.56
N PRO A 46 -10.40 16.98 -1.29
CA PRO A 46 -11.29 17.60 -0.32
C PRO A 46 -10.89 19.07 -0.08
N LYS A 47 -11.89 19.96 0.07
CA LYS A 47 -11.65 21.35 0.49
C LYS A 47 -10.91 21.35 1.84
N LYS A 48 -10.21 22.45 2.14
CA LYS A 48 -9.59 22.66 3.46
C LYS A 48 -10.69 22.42 4.51
N GLU A 49 -10.49 21.43 5.40
CA GLU A 49 -11.43 20.90 6.44
C GLU A 49 -12.19 19.60 6.09
N ASP A 50 -12.26 19.18 4.83
CA ASP A 50 -12.83 17.88 4.48
C ASP A 50 -11.83 16.73 4.69
N ARG A 51 -12.34 15.59 5.14
CA ARG A 51 -11.55 14.36 5.29
C ARG A 51 -11.22 13.77 3.92
N TRP A 52 -10.00 13.26 3.74
CA TRP A 52 -9.58 12.50 2.56
C TRP A 52 -10.50 11.33 2.22
N SER A 53 -11.11 10.71 3.22
CA SER A 53 -12.10 9.64 3.05
C SER A 53 -13.37 10.05 2.30
N LYS A 54 -13.61 11.35 2.09
CA LYS A 54 -14.73 11.87 1.29
C LYS A 54 -14.36 12.11 -0.18
N VAL A 55 -13.08 12.01 -0.53
CA VAL A 55 -12.61 12.15 -1.91
C VAL A 55 -13.08 10.95 -2.69
N LYS A 56 -13.87 11.21 -3.72
CA LYS A 56 -14.29 10.21 -4.70
C LYS A 56 -13.48 10.44 -5.95
N THR A 57 -12.41 9.66 -6.15
CA THR A 57 -11.45 9.86 -7.26
C THR A 57 -12.11 9.81 -8.63
N TRP A 58 -13.24 9.12 -8.78
CA TRP A 58 -14.02 9.03 -10.01
C TRP A 58 -14.99 10.20 -10.24
N ARG A 59 -15.12 11.14 -9.29
CA ARG A 59 -16.00 12.32 -9.39
C ARG A 59 -15.28 13.65 -9.26
N GLN A 60 -13.97 13.63 -9.04
CA GLN A 60 -13.15 14.82 -8.85
C GLN A 60 -11.97 14.78 -9.81
N PRO A 61 -11.51 15.92 -10.36
CA PRO A 61 -10.40 15.96 -11.30
C PRO A 61 -9.05 15.86 -10.57
N VAL A 62 -8.85 14.76 -9.85
CA VAL A 62 -7.61 14.40 -9.16
C VAL A 62 -6.80 13.39 -9.98
N LEU A 63 -5.47 13.49 -9.92
CA LEU A 63 -4.58 12.54 -10.61
C LEU A 63 -3.82 11.67 -9.59
N PRO A 64 -4.27 10.43 -9.33
CA PRO A 64 -3.53 9.50 -8.49
C PRO A 64 -2.26 9.04 -9.22
N VAL A 65 -1.09 9.36 -8.65
CA VAL A 65 0.21 8.97 -9.17
C VAL A 65 0.62 7.61 -8.60
N ALA A 66 0.48 7.44 -7.28
CA ALA A 66 0.76 6.18 -6.62
C ALA A 66 -0.32 5.81 -5.59
N GLY A 67 -0.80 4.57 -5.63
CA GLY A 67 -1.70 4.01 -4.61
C GLY A 67 -1.01 2.93 -3.80
N PHE A 68 -1.24 2.87 -2.50
CA PHE A 68 -0.62 1.91 -1.60
C PHE A 68 -1.69 1.17 -0.79
N GLU A 69 -1.59 -0.15 -0.78
CA GLU A 69 -2.34 -1.03 0.13
C GLU A 69 -1.33 -1.71 1.06
N ILE A 70 -1.51 -1.58 2.36
CA ILE A 70 -0.62 -2.13 3.39
C ILE A 70 -1.30 -3.36 3.99
N GLU A 71 -0.78 -4.52 3.60
CA GLU A 71 -1.33 -5.80 3.98
C GLU A 71 -0.61 -6.38 5.18
N ALA A 72 -1.27 -6.28 6.34
CA ALA A 72 -0.90 -6.99 7.56
C ALA A 72 -1.29 -8.48 7.53
N SER A 73 -2.07 -8.92 6.54
CA SER A 73 -2.51 -10.31 6.38
C SER A 73 -2.46 -10.75 4.91
N ALA A 74 -1.34 -11.33 4.48
CA ALA A 74 -1.06 -11.81 3.14
C ALA A 74 -1.79 -13.14 2.79
N GLY A 75 -3.02 -13.31 3.28
CA GLY A 75 -3.93 -14.36 2.85
C GLY A 75 -4.50 -14.07 1.46
N ALA A 76 -5.02 -15.10 0.79
CA ALA A 76 -5.58 -14.96 -0.55
C ALA A 76 -6.71 -13.92 -0.65
N LYS A 77 -7.65 -13.93 0.30
CA LYS A 77 -8.81 -13.02 0.30
C LYS A 77 -8.40 -11.55 0.51
N PRO A 78 -7.60 -11.19 1.53
CA PRO A 78 -7.10 -9.82 1.68
C PRO A 78 -6.36 -9.33 0.44
N LEU A 79 -5.38 -10.09 -0.05
CA LEU A 79 -4.55 -9.68 -1.19
C LEU A 79 -5.36 -9.43 -2.47
N LYS A 80 -6.34 -10.30 -2.79
CA LYS A 80 -7.23 -10.07 -3.94
C LYS A 80 -8.08 -8.82 -3.77
N GLY A 81 -8.52 -8.53 -2.55
CA GLY A 81 -9.26 -7.31 -2.22
C GLY A 81 -8.43 -6.06 -2.45
N SER A 82 -7.21 -5.99 -1.92
CA SER A 82 -6.33 -4.84 -2.12
C SER A 82 -5.90 -4.67 -3.59
N ILE A 83 -5.68 -5.77 -4.33
CA ILE A 83 -5.43 -5.68 -5.79
C ILE A 83 -6.65 -5.07 -6.53
N ALA A 84 -7.87 -5.48 -6.17
CA ALA A 84 -9.08 -4.92 -6.75
C ALA A 84 -9.23 -3.42 -6.41
N ASN A 85 -9.03 -3.04 -5.15
CA ASN A 85 -9.08 -1.63 -4.73
C ASN A 85 -8.06 -0.77 -5.49
N LEU A 86 -6.83 -1.27 -5.63
CA LEU A 86 -5.77 -0.59 -6.38
C LEU A 86 -6.08 -0.48 -7.88
N ASN A 87 -6.77 -1.47 -8.43
CA ASN A 87 -7.23 -1.44 -9.82
C ASN A 87 -8.35 -0.41 -10.03
N ASP A 88 -9.31 -0.34 -9.10
CA ASP A 88 -10.38 0.66 -9.11
C ASP A 88 -9.83 2.09 -8.99
N LEU A 89 -8.77 2.29 -8.19
CA LEU A 89 -8.13 3.58 -8.03
C LEU A 89 -7.57 4.13 -9.35
N GLY A 90 -7.07 3.25 -10.23
CA GLY A 90 -6.54 3.66 -11.52
C GLY A 90 -5.25 4.47 -11.46
N ALA A 91 -4.45 4.34 -10.38
CA ALA A 91 -3.19 5.05 -10.25
C ALA A 91 -2.16 4.60 -11.31
N LEU A 92 -1.22 5.50 -11.67
CA LEU A 92 -0.12 5.16 -12.58
C LEU A 92 0.77 4.03 -12.03
N MET A 93 0.95 4.00 -10.71
CA MET A 93 1.67 2.96 -9.98
C MET A 93 0.88 2.52 -8.76
N SER A 94 0.48 1.25 -8.71
CA SER A 94 -0.12 0.67 -7.52
C SER A 94 0.92 -0.16 -6.78
N VAL A 95 0.95 -0.08 -5.45
CA VAL A 95 1.95 -0.73 -4.61
C VAL A 95 1.26 -1.50 -3.50
N LEU A 96 1.48 -2.80 -3.49
CA LEU A 96 1.07 -3.68 -2.41
C LEU A 96 2.23 -3.82 -1.42
N VAL A 97 2.07 -3.29 -0.21
CA VAL A 97 3.07 -3.32 0.84
C VAL A 97 2.77 -4.48 1.80
N ILE A 98 3.66 -5.46 1.90
CA ILE A 98 3.52 -6.57 2.84
C ILE A 98 4.17 -6.19 4.17
N SER A 99 3.36 -6.09 5.22
CA SER A 99 3.84 -5.72 6.56
C SER A 99 4.56 -6.88 7.28
N GLU A 100 5.50 -6.54 8.16
CA GLU A 100 6.21 -7.46 9.06
C GLU A 100 5.25 -8.26 9.95
N GLU A 101 4.04 -7.77 10.22
CA GLU A 101 3.01 -8.52 10.96
C GLU A 101 2.73 -9.90 10.33
N ASN A 102 2.99 -10.06 9.03
CA ASN A 102 2.87 -11.34 8.33
C ASN A 102 3.94 -12.36 8.72
N LEU A 103 5.12 -11.93 9.18
CA LEU A 103 6.18 -12.84 9.61
C LEU A 103 5.70 -13.63 10.83
N ALA A 104 5.19 -12.94 11.85
CA ALA A 104 4.62 -13.57 13.04
C ALA A 104 3.45 -14.51 12.68
N LYS A 105 2.54 -14.05 11.81
CA LYS A 105 1.42 -14.88 11.33
C LYS A 105 1.87 -16.12 10.58
N MET A 106 2.93 -16.03 9.78
CA MET A 106 3.51 -17.17 9.07
C MET A 106 4.21 -18.14 10.02
N ARG A 107 5.00 -17.64 10.98
CA ARG A 107 5.67 -18.47 11.99
C ARG A 107 4.68 -19.27 12.83
N ASN A 108 3.50 -18.71 13.10
CA ASN A 108 2.42 -19.41 13.80
C ASN A 108 1.69 -20.46 12.93
N LYS A 109 1.94 -20.52 11.62
CA LYS A 109 1.34 -21.50 10.71
C LYS A 109 2.17 -22.77 10.61
N GLY A 110 2.20 -23.53 11.70
CA GLY A 110 2.76 -24.88 11.73
C GLY A 110 4.29 -24.94 11.74
N THR A 111 4.82 -26.16 11.86
CA THR A 111 6.23 -26.44 12.15
C THR A 111 7.19 -26.03 11.04
N LYS A 112 6.73 -25.96 9.79
CA LYS A 112 7.57 -25.55 8.65
C LYS A 112 8.12 -24.13 8.80
N TRP A 113 7.33 -23.22 9.37
CA TRP A 113 7.63 -21.79 9.38
C TRP A 113 8.09 -21.28 10.75
N SER A 114 7.83 -22.03 11.82
CA SER A 114 8.12 -21.59 13.20
C SER A 114 9.60 -21.22 13.41
N ASN A 115 10.51 -21.95 12.77
CA ASN A 115 11.96 -21.75 12.84
C ASN A 115 12.59 -21.29 11.52
N ALA A 116 11.76 -20.91 10.53
CA ALA A 116 12.26 -20.44 9.25
C ALA A 116 12.90 -19.05 9.43
N LYS A 117 13.99 -18.81 8.69
CA LYS A 117 14.59 -17.48 8.60
C LYS A 117 13.62 -16.50 7.94
N ASP A 118 13.70 -15.22 8.31
CA ASP A 118 12.79 -14.19 7.79
C ASP A 118 12.91 -14.03 6.29
N GLU A 119 14.10 -14.18 5.70
CA GLU A 119 14.31 -14.11 4.25
C GLU A 119 13.49 -15.19 3.52
N SER A 120 13.41 -16.39 4.08
CA SER A 120 12.62 -17.49 3.52
C SER A 120 11.11 -17.20 3.60
N ILE A 121 10.66 -16.60 4.71
CA ILE A 121 9.26 -16.22 4.89
C ILE A 121 8.90 -15.07 3.93
N TRP A 122 9.75 -14.06 3.81
CA TRP A 122 9.58 -12.97 2.84
C TRP A 122 9.51 -13.47 1.41
N THR A 123 10.41 -14.37 1.02
CA THR A 123 10.41 -14.98 -0.32
C THR A 123 9.08 -15.67 -0.61
N GLU A 124 8.54 -16.44 0.34
CA GLU A 124 7.24 -17.10 0.19
C GLU A 124 6.08 -16.10 0.13
N LEU A 125 6.08 -15.06 0.97
CA LEU A 125 5.05 -14.02 0.97
C LEU A 125 5.03 -13.25 -0.36
N LEU A 126 6.19 -12.86 -0.86
CA LEU A 126 6.34 -12.20 -2.16
C LEU A 126 5.87 -13.09 -3.30
N LYS A 127 6.27 -14.37 -3.30
CA LYS A 127 5.81 -15.35 -4.29
C LYS A 127 4.29 -15.47 -4.32
N ARG A 128 3.64 -15.48 -3.15
CA ARG A 128 2.17 -15.51 -3.05
C ARG A 128 1.54 -14.24 -3.60
N ALA A 129 2.04 -13.08 -3.21
CA ALA A 129 1.54 -11.79 -3.68
C ALA A 129 1.63 -11.68 -5.21
N VAL A 130 2.79 -12.01 -5.79
CA VAL A 130 3.01 -12.01 -7.24
C VAL A 130 2.05 -12.98 -7.95
N LYS A 131 1.87 -14.20 -7.42
CA LYS A 131 0.91 -15.16 -7.97
C LYS A 131 -0.50 -14.58 -8.01
N TRP A 132 -0.96 -13.95 -6.93
CA TRP A 132 -2.31 -13.38 -6.89
C TRP A 132 -2.48 -12.17 -7.81
N ILE A 133 -1.45 -11.32 -7.95
CA ILE A 133 -1.46 -10.24 -8.94
C ILE A 133 -1.60 -10.81 -10.36
N TYR A 134 -0.83 -11.85 -10.69
CA TYR A 134 -0.90 -12.51 -11.99
C TYR A 134 -2.28 -13.13 -12.26
N GLU A 135 -2.89 -13.76 -11.25
CA GLU A 135 -4.24 -14.33 -11.38
C GLU A 135 -5.33 -13.25 -11.49
N ALA A 136 -5.20 -12.15 -10.76
CA ALA A 136 -6.17 -11.05 -10.76
C ALA A 136 -6.15 -10.23 -12.06
N ARG A 137 -5.01 -10.22 -12.77
CA ARG A 137 -4.81 -9.50 -14.05
C ARG A 137 -5.28 -8.04 -13.98
N PRO A 138 -4.77 -7.23 -13.03
CA PRO A 138 -5.14 -5.83 -12.95
C PRO A 138 -4.72 -5.10 -14.24
N ILE A 139 -5.52 -4.11 -14.62
CA ILE A 139 -5.23 -3.21 -15.75
C ILE A 139 -4.06 -2.28 -15.37
N VAL A 140 -4.02 -1.89 -14.10
CA VAL A 140 -2.95 -1.04 -13.55
C VAL A 140 -1.68 -1.83 -13.25
N ARG A 141 -0.54 -1.14 -13.26
CA ARG A 141 0.72 -1.72 -12.80
C ARG A 141 0.71 -1.87 -11.29
N VAL A 142 0.78 -3.11 -10.79
CA VAL A 142 0.92 -3.41 -9.36
C VAL A 142 2.34 -3.90 -9.06
N VAL A 143 3.03 -3.21 -8.16
CA VAL A 143 4.34 -3.59 -7.60
C VAL A 143 4.14 -4.12 -6.19
N VAL A 144 4.95 -5.10 -5.78
CA VAL A 144 4.97 -5.59 -4.40
C VAL A 144 6.21 -5.06 -3.71
N MET A 145 6.06 -4.52 -2.51
CA MET A 145 7.16 -4.14 -1.63
C MET A 145 6.96 -4.76 -0.25
N THR A 146 8.05 -5.09 0.41
CA THR A 146 8.05 -5.45 1.83
C THR A 146 8.18 -4.19 2.70
N GLU A 147 7.69 -4.25 3.94
CA GLU A 147 7.88 -3.18 4.91
C GLU A 147 9.35 -2.75 5.09
N PRO A 148 10.34 -3.67 5.20
CA PRO A 148 11.76 -3.32 5.20
C PRO A 148 12.23 -2.53 3.96
N GLU A 149 11.70 -2.82 2.77
CA GLU A 149 12.03 -2.08 1.55
C GLU A 149 11.46 -0.66 1.57
N VAL A 150 10.23 -0.49 2.08
CA VAL A 150 9.63 0.84 2.29
C VAL A 150 10.45 1.65 3.28
N ILE A 151 10.86 1.04 4.40
CA ILE A 151 11.74 1.66 5.40
C ILE A 151 13.07 2.10 4.77
N LYS A 152 13.71 1.21 4.00
CA LYS A 152 14.97 1.52 3.31
C LYS A 152 14.80 2.67 2.32
N TRP A 153 13.72 2.67 1.56
CA TRP A 153 13.41 3.75 0.61
C TRP A 153 13.21 5.09 1.32
N ALA A 154 12.44 5.11 2.42
CA ALA A 154 12.20 6.30 3.22
C ALA A 154 13.51 6.86 3.81
N ARG A 155 14.38 6.00 4.36
CA ARG A 155 15.73 6.39 4.86
C ARG A 155 16.59 6.99 3.76
N ASN A 156 16.61 6.38 2.57
CA ASN A 156 17.37 6.89 1.42
C ASN A 156 16.86 8.25 0.93
N LYS A 157 15.59 8.56 1.17
CA LYS A 157 15.01 9.89 0.92
C LYS A 157 15.08 10.80 2.14
N GLY A 158 15.77 10.40 3.20
CA GLY A 158 16.05 11.17 4.41
C GLY A 158 14.89 11.30 5.39
N VAL A 159 13.79 10.57 5.19
CA VAL A 159 12.62 10.60 6.09
C VAL A 159 13.06 10.14 7.48
N ARG A 160 12.77 10.95 8.51
CA ARG A 160 13.13 10.63 9.89
C ARG A 160 12.08 9.70 10.47
N LEU A 161 12.40 8.41 10.48
CA LEU A 161 11.53 7.41 11.08
C LEU A 161 11.46 7.62 12.59
N LYS A 162 10.26 7.89 13.10
CA LYS A 162 9.97 7.73 14.53
C LYS A 162 9.71 6.25 14.75
N ILE A 163 10.78 5.51 15.04
CA ILE A 163 10.73 4.09 15.40
C ILE A 163 10.37 3.99 16.88
#